data_AF-A0A4R7ZL31-F1
#
_entry.id   AF-A0A4R7ZL31-F1
#
_cell.length_a   1.000
_cell.length_b   1.000
_cell.length_c   1.000
_cell.angle_alpha   90.00
_cell.angle_beta   90.00
_cell.angle_gamma   90.00
#
_symmetry.space_group_name_H-M   'P 1'
#
loop_
_entity.id
_entity.type
_entity.pdbx_description
1 polymer ?
#
loop_
_entity_poly.entity_id
_entity_poly.type
_entity_poly.pdbx_seq_one_letter_code
_entity_poly.pdbx_strand_id
1 'polypeptide(L)' 'MAVERKKILLRLDPVVHDALARWAADDLRSTNAQIEYLLRRALADAGRLPKGVGKLRGPGRPPKEEDDE' A
#
# COMPACT_ATOMS: atom_id res chain seq x y z
N MET A 1 -18.66 3.10 1.38
CA MET A 1 -17.85 4.24 0.91
C MET A 1 -16.40 3.81 0.86
N ALA A 2 -15.73 3.99 -0.28
CA ALA A 2 -14.30 3.73 -0.38
C ALA A 2 -13.57 4.73 0.53
N VAL A 3 -12.72 4.24 1.44
CA VAL A 3 -11.85 5.12 2.22
C VAL A 3 -10.86 5.75 1.25
N GLU A 4 -10.93 7.06 1.10
CA GLU A 4 -10.03 7.81 0.23
C GLU A 4 -8.57 7.56 0.66
N ARG A 5 -7.73 7.15 -0.29
CA ARG A 5 -6.32 6.89 -0.01
C ARG A 5 -5.56 8.21 -0.06
N LYS A 6 -4.91 8.54 1.05
CA LYS A 6 -4.02 9.70 1.11
C LYS A 6 -2.81 9.50 0.18
N LYS A 7 -2.69 10.35 -0.84
CA LYS A 7 -1.50 10.43 -1.69
C LYS A 7 -0.45 11.26 -0.96
N ILE A 8 0.70 10.66 -0.66
CA ILE A 8 1.84 11.35 -0.03
C ILE A 8 3.05 11.30 -0.95
N LEU A 9 3.83 12.38 -0.97
CA LEU A 9 5.15 12.37 -1.60
C LEU A 9 6.14 11.80 -0.60
N LEU A 10 6.69 10.62 -0.91
CA LEU A 10 7.71 9.98 -0.09
C LEU A 10 9.09 10.35 -0.62
N ARG A 11 9.94 10.88 0.25
CA ARG A 11 11.38 11.00 -0.04
C ARG A 11 12.04 9.68 0.33
N LEU A 12 12.60 9.01 -0.66
CA LEU A 12 13.27 7.73 -0.49
C LEU A 12 14.60 7.75 -1.23
N ASP A 13 15.58 7.05 -0.69
CA ASP A 13 16.81 6.77 -1.43
C ASP A 13 16.47 5.98 -2.72
N PRO A 14 17.02 6.35 -3.88
CA PRO A 14 16.67 5.71 -5.15
C PRO A 14 17.02 4.21 -5.17
N VAL A 15 18.12 3.79 -4.53
CA VAL A 15 18.51 2.38 -4.47
C VAL A 15 17.52 1.58 -3.63
N VAL A 16 17.01 2.18 -2.56
CA VAL A 16 15.96 1.56 -1.73
C VAL A 16 14.65 1.45 -2.50
N HIS A 17 14.29 2.48 -3.26
CA HIS A 17 13.11 2.44 -4.12
C HIS A 17 13.20 1.27 -5.13
N ASP A 18 14.36 1.11 -5.78
CA ASP A 18 14.56 0.06 -6.76
C ASP A 18 14.52 -1.34 -6.15
N ALA A 19 15.09 -1.52 -4.95
CA ALA A 19 14.98 -2.76 -4.21
C ALA A 19 13.52 -3.12 -3.87
N LEU A 20 12.73 -2.13 -3.42
CA LEU A 20 11.30 -2.32 -3.15
C LEU A 20 10.51 -2.65 -4.41
N ALA A 21 10.82 -2.00 -5.54
CA ALA A 21 10.17 -2.25 -6.82
C ALA A 21 10.45 -3.68 -7.32
N ARG A 22 11.70 -4.16 -7.20
CA ARG A 22 12.06 -5.55 -7.56
C ARG A 22 11.32 -6.56 -6.69
N TRP A 23 11.35 -6.36 -5.37
CA TRP A 23 10.62 -7.25 -4.46
C TRP A 23 9.10 -7.24 -4.73
N ALA A 24 8.52 -6.08 -5.02
CA ALA A 24 7.11 -6.01 -5.41
C ALA A 24 6.81 -6.83 -6.68
N ALA A 25 7.71 -6.78 -7.67
CA ALA A 25 7.57 -7.57 -8.90
C ALA A 25 7.63 -9.08 -8.63
N ASP A 26 8.56 -9.53 -7.77
CA ASP A 26 8.69 -10.93 -7.37
C ASP A 26 7.40 -11.44 -6.66
N ASP A 27 6.76 -10.57 -5.88
CA ASP A 27 5.50 -10.87 -5.16
C ASP A 27 4.22 -10.63 -6.00
N LEU A 28 4.34 -10.30 -7.30
CA LEU A 28 3.24 -9.94 -8.20
C LEU A 28 2.37 -8.79 -7.67
N ARG A 29 3.00 -7.77 -7.07
CA ARG A 29 2.36 -6.58 -6.48
C ARG A 29 2.85 -5.31 -7.18
N SER A 30 2.05 -4.26 -7.08
CA SER A 30 2.56 -2.92 -7.38
C SER A 30 3.48 -2.45 -6.25
N THR A 31 4.43 -1.57 -6.57
CA THR A 31 5.33 -0.98 -5.57
C THR A 31 4.57 -0.32 -4.42
N ASN A 32 3.46 0.38 -4.72
CA ASN A 32 2.61 0.99 -3.69
C ASN A 32 1.92 -0.04 -2.79
N ALA A 33 1.45 -1.16 -3.36
CA ALA A 33 0.87 -2.25 -2.57
C ALA A 33 1.92 -2.91 -1.67
N GLN A 34 3.16 -3.03 -2.15
CA GLN A 34 4.27 -3.55 -1.35
C GLN A 34 4.63 -2.61 -0.20
N ILE A 35 4.76 -1.30 -0.46
CA ILE A 35 5.01 -0.29 0.58
C ILE A 35 3.91 -0.34 1.65
N GLU A 36 2.64 -0.37 1.26
CA GLU A 36 1.50 -0.46 2.21
C GLU A 36 1.56 -1.73 3.06
N TYR A 37 1.88 -2.88 2.44
CA TYR A 37 2.05 -4.14 3.15
C TYR A 37 3.17 -4.05 4.21
N LEU A 38 4.33 -3.50 3.83
CA LEU A 38 5.48 -3.36 4.73
C LEU A 38 5.19 -2.40 5.88
N LEU A 39 4.53 -1.27 5.63
CA LEU A 39 4.15 -0.32 6.67
C LEU A 39 3.20 -0.94 7.70
N ARG A 40 2.19 -1.68 7.24
CA ARG A 40 1.26 -2.37 8.14
C ARG A 40 1.93 -3.45 8.95
N ARG A 41 2.79 -4.24 8.33
CA ARG A 41 3.58 -5.26 9.02
C ARG A 41 4.47 -4.62 10.08
N ALA A 42 5.22 -3.58 9.73
CA ALA A 42 6.09 -2.86 10.67
C ALA A 42 5.29 -2.25 11.84
N LEU A 43 4.11 -1.69 11.59
CA LEU A 43 3.22 -1.20 12.65
C LEU A 43 2.69 -2.34 13.53
N ALA A 44 2.33 -3.49 12.97
CA ALA A 44 1.89 -4.65 13.71
C ALA A 44 3.00 -5.23 14.60
N ASP A 45 4.19 -5.42 14.02
CA ASP A 45 5.38 -5.93 14.70
C ASP A 45 5.80 -4.98 15.84
N ALA A 46 5.61 -3.67 15.67
CA ALA A 46 5.83 -2.67 16.71
C ALA A 46 4.69 -2.54 17.74
N GLY A 47 3.59 -3.29 17.59
CA GLY A 47 2.39 -3.18 18.46
C GLY A 47 1.62 -1.87 18.31
N ARG A 48 1.78 -1.17 17.19
CA ARG A 48 1.22 0.18 16.90
C ARG A 48 0.14 0.19 15.84
N LEU A 49 -0.28 -0.97 15.34
CA LEU A 49 -1.32 -1.05 14.31
C LEU A 49 -2.69 -0.62 14.90
N PRO A 50 -3.35 0.42 14.35
CA PRO A 50 -4.65 0.85 14.86
C PRO A 50 -5.76 -0.19 14.64
N LYS A 51 -6.70 -0.31 15.59
CA LYS A 51 -7.81 -1.27 15.53
C LYS A 51 -8.79 -1.05 14.38
N GLY A 52 -8.84 0.17 13.81
CA GLY A 52 -9.73 0.54 12.71
C GLY A 52 -9.15 0.37 11.31
N VAL A 53 -7.99 -0.28 11.18
CA VAL A 53 -7.35 -0.46 9.87
C VAL A 53 -8.18 -1.43 9.01
N GLY A 54 -8.76 -0.91 7.92
CA GLY A 54 -9.53 -1.73 6.97
C GLY A 54 -8.69 -2.79 6.27
N LYS A 55 -9.33 -3.83 5.71
CA LYS A 55 -8.64 -4.93 4.99
C LYS A 55 -7.81 -4.38 3.83
N LEU A 56 -6.66 -5.00 3.55
CA LEU A 56 -5.92 -4.74 2.31
C LEU A 56 -6.83 -5.04 1.12
N ARG A 57 -6.80 -4.20 0.08
CA ARG A 57 -7.48 -4.56 -1.17
C ARG A 57 -6.83 -5.81 -1.74
N GLY A 58 -7.65 -6.74 -2.21
CA GLY A 58 -7.18 -7.91 -2.94
C GLY A 58 -6.55 -7.52 -4.28
N PRO A 59 -5.81 -8.46 -4.91
CA PRO A 59 -5.29 -8.27 -6.25
C PRO A 59 -6.41 -8.04 -7.27
N GLY A 60 -6.09 -7.31 -8.34
CA GLY A 60 -7.02 -6.97 -9.42
C GLY A 60 -7.31 -5.48 -9.56
N ARG A 61 -8.01 -5.13 -10.64
CA ARG A 61 -8.39 -3.75 -10.92
C ARG A 61 -9.40 -3.26 -9.87
N PRO A 62 -9.24 -2.06 -9.32
CA PRO A 62 -10.30 -1.40 -8.57
C PRO A 62 -11.64 -1.47 -9.33
N PRO A 63 -12.76 -1.72 -8.65
CA PRO A 63 -14.06 -1.46 -9.25
C PRO A 63 -14.09 0.00 -9.73
N LYS A 64 -14.70 0.24 -10.89
CA LYS A 64 -14.90 1.60 -11.39
C LYS A 64 -15.78 2.32 -10.36
N GLU A 65 -15.30 3.43 -9.84
CA GLU A 65 -16.16 4.32 -9.05
C GLU A 65 -17.15 4.89 -10.06
N GLU A 66 -18.45 4.63 -9.87
CA GLU A 66 -19.48 5.42 -10.54
C GLU A 66 -19.30 6.82 -9.96
N ASP A 67 -18.82 7.75 -10.78
CA ASP A 67 -18.70 9.15 -10.42
C ASP A 67 -20.11 9.63 -10.06
N ASP A 68 -20.42 9.72 -8.76
CA ASP A 68 -21.53 10.54 -8.29
C ASP A 68 -21.16 11.99 -8.62
N GLU A 69 -22.05 12.67 -9.35
CA GLU A 69 -21.96 14.06 -9.86
C GLU A 69 -21.31 15.09 -8.94
#